data_AF-A0AAV0TEC3-F1
#
_entry.id   AF-A0AAV0TEC3-F1
#
_cell.length_a   1.000
_cell.length_b   1.000
_cell.length_c   1.000
_cell.angle_alpha   90.00
_cell.angle_beta   90.00
_cell.angle_gamma   90.00
#
_symmetry.space_group_name_H-M   'P 1'
#
loop_
_entity.id
_entity.type
_entity.pdbx_description
1 polymer ?
#
loop_
_entity_poly.entity_id
_entity_poly.type
_entity_poly.pdbx_seq_one_letter_code
_entity_poly.pdbx_strand_id
1 'polypeptide(L)'
;MVTQVLRPLRDFAPSYFDDIFVHSRAEEKLSATEVHLRHLKQEFQVMRENKLYANLKKCVFCAPEIPVLGCYVSKEGVRADPEKISSICSWPTPRNQTELRQWIGLAN
;
A
#
# COMPACT_ATOMS: atom_id res chain seq x y z
N MET A 1 4.96 16.45 1.16
CA MET A 1 6.33 16.65 0.65
C MET A 1 6.69 15.53 -0.33
N VAL A 2 6.63 14.26 0.08
CA VAL A 2 6.84 13.07 -0.77
C VAL A 2 5.89 13.02 -1.97
N THR A 3 4.59 13.25 -1.75
CA THR A 3 3.56 13.22 -2.83
C THR A 3 3.78 14.24 -3.95
N GLN A 4 4.42 15.39 -3.67
CA GLN A 4 4.70 16.39 -4.70
C GLN A 4 5.93 16.02 -5.52
N VAL A 5 6.93 15.44 -4.88
CA VAL A 5 8.17 14.96 -5.52
C VAL A 5 7.89 13.79 -6.46
N LEU A 6 7.04 12.86 -6.03
CA LEU A 6 6.70 11.64 -6.78
C LEU A 6 5.50 11.79 -7.72
N ARG A 7 4.91 12.98 -7.78
CA ARG A 7 3.77 13.28 -8.65
C ARG A 7 3.98 12.89 -10.12
N PRO A 8 5.18 13.06 -10.72
CA PRO A 8 5.42 12.62 -12.10
C PRO A 8 5.33 11.11 -12.31
N LEU A 9 5.51 10.31 -11.25
CA LEU A 9 5.50 8.84 -11.30
C LEU A 9 4.17 8.25 -10.81
N ARG A 10 3.17 9.09 -10.51
CA ARG A 10 1.88 8.69 -9.91
C ARG A 10 1.13 7.61 -10.68
N ASP A 11 1.33 7.52 -12.01
CA ASP A 11 0.66 6.54 -12.86
C ASP A 11 1.02 5.09 -12.52
N PHE A 12 2.20 4.87 -11.93
CA PHE A 12 2.66 3.55 -11.52
C PHE A 12 3.18 3.48 -10.08
N ALA A 13 3.41 4.63 -9.44
CA ALA A 13 3.90 4.77 -8.08
C ALA A 13 3.03 5.77 -7.28
N PRO A 14 1.73 5.50 -7.07
CA PRO A 14 0.93 6.32 -6.16
C PRO A 14 1.51 6.34 -4.75
N SER A 15 1.55 7.53 -4.15
CA SER A 15 2.00 7.73 -2.77
C SER A 15 0.88 8.22 -1.87
N TYR A 16 0.84 7.77 -0.62
CA TYR A 16 -0.04 8.28 0.43
C TYR A 16 0.79 8.67 1.66
N PHE A 17 0.86 9.97 1.96
CA PHE A 17 1.83 10.53 2.92
C PHE A 17 3.27 10.06 2.65
N ASP A 18 3.75 9.13 3.47
CA ASP A 18 5.12 8.61 3.44
C ASP A 18 5.21 7.22 2.77
N ASP A 19 4.07 6.58 2.51
CA ASP A 19 4.02 5.27 1.85
C ASP A 19 3.95 5.42 0.33
N ILE A 20 4.75 4.62 -0.37
CA ILE A 20 4.85 4.60 -1.83
C ILE A 20 4.50 3.20 -2.30
N PHE A 21 3.53 3.10 -3.22
CA PHE A 21 3.05 1.83 -3.74
C PHE A 21 3.40 1.73 -5.21
N VAL A 22 4.36 0.88 -5.56
CA VAL A 22 4.78 0.69 -6.96
C VAL A 22 4.05 -0.51 -7.55
N HIS A 23 3.36 -0.31 -8.67
CA HIS A 23 2.72 -1.38 -9.43
C HIS A 23 3.17 -1.36 -10.89
N SER A 24 3.18 -2.54 -11.50
CA SER A 24 3.63 -2.71 -12.89
C SER A 24 2.81 -3.78 -13.58
N ARG A 25 2.60 -3.60 -14.88
CA ARG A 25 1.96 -4.58 -15.77
C ARG A 25 2.96 -4.94 -16.85
N ALA A 26 2.81 -6.14 -17.43
CA ALA A 26 3.63 -6.53 -18.57
C ALA A 26 3.36 -5.61 -19.76
N GLU A 27 4.39 -5.37 -20.57
CA GLU A 27 4.33 -4.63 -21.84
C GLU A 27 4.64 -5.61 -22.98
N GLU A 28 4.30 -5.29 -24.23
CA GLU A 28 4.39 -6.22 -25.38
C GLU A 28 5.72 -7.00 -25.49
N LYS A 29 6.84 -6.40 -25.04
CA LYS A 29 8.19 -6.96 -25.13
C LYS A 29 8.85 -7.24 -23.78
N LEU A 30 8.18 -6.94 -22.66
CA LEU A 30 8.78 -6.98 -21.32
C LEU A 30 7.83 -7.67 -20.34
N SER A 31 8.36 -8.60 -19.57
CA SER A 31 7.64 -9.20 -18.45
C SER A 31 7.28 -8.15 -17.40
N ALA A 32 6.24 -8.43 -16.60
CA ALA A 32 5.82 -7.53 -15.52
C ALA A 32 6.98 -7.22 -14.55
N THR A 33 7.87 -8.18 -14.30
CA THR A 33 9.04 -8.00 -13.44
C THR A 33 10.07 -7.05 -14.05
N GLU A 34 10.33 -7.13 -15.35
CA GLU A 34 11.27 -6.22 -16.02
C GLU A 34 10.75 -4.78 -16.03
N VAL A 35 9.45 -4.60 -16.31
CA VAL A 35 8.78 -3.29 -16.19
C VAL A 35 8.86 -2.78 -14.74
N HIS A 36 8.67 -3.66 -13.75
CA HIS A 36 8.75 -3.29 -12.34
C HIS A 36 10.14 -2.83 -11.92
N LEU A 37 11.20 -3.51 -12.38
CA LEU A 37 12.57 -3.07 -12.14
C LEU A 37 12.86 -1.70 -12.78
N ARG A 38 12.26 -1.42 -13.94
CA ARG A 38 12.36 -0.09 -14.59
C ARG A 38 11.68 0.99 -13.75
N HIS A 39 10.47 0.73 -13.25
CA HIS A 39 9.74 1.65 -12.37
C HIS A 39 10.50 1.92 -11.06
N LEU A 40 11.02 0.87 -10.41
CA LEU A 40 11.83 1.02 -9.20
C LEU A 40 13.11 1.85 -9.44
N LYS A 41 13.77 1.68 -10.59
CA LYS A 41 14.94 2.51 -10.93
C LYS A 41 14.57 3.98 -11.06
N GLN A 42 13.47 4.31 -11.72
CA GLN A 42 12.98 5.69 -11.86
C GLN A 42 12.61 6.27 -10.50
N GLU A 43 11.90 5.52 -9.68
CA GLU A 43 11.49 5.90 -8.33
C GLU A 43 12.70 6.21 -7.44
N PHE A 44 13.67 5.29 -7.38
CA PHE A 44 14.88 5.46 -6.58
C PHE A 44 15.78 6.59 -7.07
N GLN A 45 15.76 6.89 -8.37
CA GLN A 45 16.46 8.04 -8.92
C GLN A 45 15.86 9.34 -8.38
N VAL A 46 14.54 9.51 -8.49
CA VAL A 46 13.84 10.70 -7.97
C VAL A 46 14.02 10.84 -6.46
N MET A 47 13.92 9.74 -5.71
CA MET A 47 14.18 9.73 -4.27
C MET A 47 15.61 10.20 -3.95
N ARG A 48 16.61 9.73 -4.69
CA ARG A 48 18.02 10.10 -4.49
C ARG A 48 18.27 11.57 -4.76
N GLU A 49 17.72 12.09 -5.86
CA GLU A 49 17.84 13.51 -6.25
C GLU A 49 17.22 14.43 -5.18
N ASN A 50 16.16 13.98 -4.52
CA ASN A 50 15.43 14.72 -3.50
C ASN A 50 15.83 14.36 -2.06
N LYS A 51 16.89 13.56 -1.86
CA LYS A 51 17.39 13.11 -0.55
C LYS A 51 16.31 12.43 0.33
N LEU A 52 15.44 11.65 -0.30
CA LEU A 52 14.46 10.78 0.36
C LEU A 52 15.07 9.39 0.58
N TYR A 53 14.86 8.83 1.76
CA TYR A 53 15.43 7.54 2.16
C TYR A 53 14.32 6.61 2.65
N ALA A 54 14.21 5.43 2.05
CA ALA A 54 13.29 4.39 2.49
C ALA A 54 13.84 3.63 3.70
N ASN A 55 12.95 3.27 4.64
CA ASN A 55 13.29 2.35 5.72
C ASN A 55 13.18 0.91 5.21
N LEU A 56 14.32 0.28 4.89
CA LEU A 56 14.38 -1.06 4.31
C LEU A 56 13.63 -2.12 5.14
N LYS A 57 13.57 -1.98 6.48
CA LYS A 57 12.84 -2.92 7.36
C LYS A 57 11.33 -2.88 7.17
N LYS A 58 10.80 -1.80 6.61
CA LYS A 58 9.37 -1.61 6.33
C LYS A 58 9.02 -1.83 4.85
N CYS A 59 10.02 -1.98 3.98
CA CYS A 59 9.80 -2.15 2.56
C CYS A 59 9.46 -3.61 2.23
N VAL A 60 8.46 -3.79 1.37
CA VAL A 60 8.11 -5.07 0.76
C VAL A 60 8.29 -4.93 -0.75
N PHE A 61 9.08 -5.82 -1.35
CA PHE A 61 9.40 -5.78 -2.78
C PHE A 61 8.94 -7.05 -3.49
N CYS A 62 8.49 -6.91 -4.73
CA CYS A 62 8.15 -8.02 -5.64
C CYS A 62 7.22 -9.08 -5.03
N ALA A 63 6.34 -8.68 -4.10
CA ALA A 63 5.37 -9.58 -3.49
C ALA A 63 4.10 -9.68 -4.38
N PRO A 64 3.44 -10.84 -4.41
CA PRO A 64 2.15 -11.00 -5.12
C PRO A 64 1.04 -10.17 -4.47
N GLU A 65 1.20 -9.84 -3.19
CA GLU A 65 0.28 -9.07 -2.39
C GLU A 65 1.06 -8.20 -1.40
N ILE A 66 0.60 -6.97 -1.17
CA ILE A 66 1.23 -6.02 -0.25
C ILE A 66 0.20 -5.35 0.67
N PRO A 67 0.58 -4.99 1.91
CA PRO A 67 -0.26 -4.16 2.76
C PRO A 67 -0.28 -2.71 2.26
N VAL A 68 -1.48 -2.15 2.13
CA VAL A 68 -1.77 -0.79 1.68
C VAL A 68 -2.89 -0.22 2.54
N LEU A 69 -2.59 0.78 3.37
CA LEU A 69 -3.58 1.55 4.16
C LEU A 69 -4.54 0.67 5.00
N GLY A 70 -4.05 -0.41 5.59
CA GLY A 70 -4.87 -1.33 6.41
C GLY A 70 -5.67 -2.37 5.62
N CYS A 71 -5.42 -2.48 4.31
CA CYS A 71 -5.91 -3.55 3.45
C CYS A 71 -4.72 -4.29 2.82
N TYR A 72 -4.97 -5.45 2.23
CA TYR A 72 -4.02 -6.12 1.36
C TYR A 72 -4.44 -5.97 -0.10
N VAL A 73 -3.50 -5.63 -0.96
CA VAL A 73 -3.71 -5.40 -2.39
C VAL A 73 -2.92 -6.44 -3.18
N SER A 74 -3.62 -7.19 -4.02
CA SER A 74 -3.05 -8.21 -4.90
C SER A 74 -3.53 -8.03 -6.34
N LYS A 75 -3.17 -8.97 -7.23
CA LYS A 75 -3.67 -8.99 -8.62
C LYS A 75 -5.18 -9.27 -8.70
N GLU A 76 -5.71 -9.98 -7.71
CA GLU A 76 -7.10 -10.41 -7.62
C GLU A 76 -8.02 -9.31 -7.05
N GLY A 77 -7.45 -8.28 -6.43
CA GLY A 77 -8.19 -7.12 -5.93
C GLY A 77 -7.70 -6.63 -4.57
N VAL A 78 -8.60 -6.00 -3.82
CA VAL A 78 -8.35 -5.48 -2.48
C VAL A 78 -9.08 -6.37 -1.48
N ARG A 79 -8.37 -6.90 -0.48
CA ARG A 79 -8.96 -7.62 0.64
C ARG A 79 -8.68 -6.89 1.96
N ALA A 80 -9.59 -7.01 2.92
CA ALA A 80 -9.37 -6.48 4.25
C ALA A 80 -8.29 -7.28 5.00
N ASP A 81 -7.63 -6.62 5.95
CA ASP A 81 -6.69 -7.28 6.85
C ASP A 81 -7.39 -8.40 7.65
N PRO A 82 -6.89 -9.65 7.65
CA PRO A 82 -7.48 -10.75 8.41
C PRO A 82 -7.50 -10.46 9.91
N GLU A 83 -6.55 -9.69 10.43
CA GLU A 83 -6.54 -9.26 11.83
C GLU A 83 -7.68 -8.27 12.12
N LYS A 84 -7.95 -7.34 11.19
CA LYS A 84 -9.11 -6.43 11.30
C LYS A 84 -10.42 -7.22 11.26
N ILE A 85 -10.53 -8.20 10.35
CA ILE A 85 -11.70 -9.10 10.26
C ILE A 85 -11.87 -9.87 11.58
N SER A 86 -10.80 -10.50 12.08
CA SER A 86 -10.81 -11.25 13.34
C SER A 86 -11.24 -10.37 14.52
N SER A 87 -10.77 -9.13 14.57
CA SER A 87 -11.14 -8.17 15.60
C SER A 87 -12.62 -7.78 15.56
N ILE A 88 -13.20 -7.63 14.36
CA ILE A 88 -14.64 -7.38 14.19
C ILE A 88 -15.46 -8.60 14.63
N CYS A 89 -15.05 -9.80 14.20
CA CYS A 89 -15.78 -11.05 14.50
C CYS A 89 -15.72 -11.46 15.97
N SER A 90 -14.61 -11.17 16.66
CA SER A 90 -14.42 -11.50 18.09
C SER A 90 -14.95 -10.42 19.04
N TRP A 91 -15.45 -9.30 18.50
CA TRP A 91 -15.93 -8.21 19.34
C TRP A 91 -17.19 -8.62 20.13
N PRO A 92 -17.23 -8.40 21.46
CA PRO A 92 -18.39 -8.75 22.26
C PRO A 92 -19.61 -7.88 21.89
N THR A 93 -20.82 -8.43 22.04
CA THR A 93 -22.05 -7.67 21.77
C THR A 93 -22.07 -6.36 22.57
N PRO A 94 -22.11 -5.18 21.90
CA PRO A 94 -22.09 -3.89 22.58
C PRO A 94 -23.26 -3.75 23.55
N ARG A 95 -22.97 -3.29 24.77
CA ARG A 95 -23.98 -3.12 25.84
C ARG A 95 -24.41 -1.68 26.03
N ASN A 96 -23.68 -0.73 25.45
CA ASN A 96 -23.96 0.69 25.54
C ASN A 96 -23.63 1.42 24.23
N GLN A 97 -24.08 2.67 24.12
CA GLN A 97 -23.88 3.48 22.91
C GLN A 97 -22.39 3.77 22.61
N THR A 98 -21.53 3.80 23.61
CA THR A 98 -20.10 4.05 23.43
C THR A 98 -19.41 2.86 22.77
N GLU A 99 -19.66 1.65 23.29
CA GLU A 99 -19.19 0.39 22.70
C GLU A 99 -19.74 0.19 21.28
N LEU A 100 -21.01 0.56 21.05
CA LEU A 100 -21.61 0.49 19.72
C LEU A 100 -20.90 1.43 18.74
N ARG A 101 -20.60 2.67 19.15
CA ARG A 101 -19.84 3.61 18.33
C ARG A 101 -18.42 3.13 18.04
N GLN A 102 -17.75 2.51 19.00
CA GLN A 102 -16.42 1.93 18.82
C GLN A 102 -16.45 0.77 17.81
N TRP A 103 -17.42 -0.14 17.95
CA TRP A 103 -17.59 -1.25 17.02
C TRP A 103 -17.89 -0.77 15.59
N ILE A 104 -18.80 0.19 15.44
CA ILE A 104 -19.10 0.81 14.13
C ILE A 104 -17.84 1.47 13.54
N GLY A 105 -17.07 2.20 14.36
CA GLY A 105 -15.81 2.82 13.92
C GLY A 105 -14.76 1.81 13.45
N LEU A 106 -14.74 0.62 14.05
CA LEU A 106 -13.82 -0.48 13.69
C LEU A 106 -14.30 -1.25 12.43
N ALA A 107 -15.61 -1.37 12.24
CA ALA A 107 -16.21 -2.04 11.08
C ALA A 107 -16.24 -1.18 9.80
N ASN A 108 -16.08 0.14 9.94
CA ASN A 108 -16.02 1.09 8.82
C ASN A 108 -14.65 1.13 8.11
#